data_AF-A0A6P1W7F2-F1
#
_entry.id   AF-A0A6P1W7F2-F1
#
_cell.length_a   1.000
_cell.length_b   1.000
_cell.length_c   1.000
_cell.angle_alpha   90.00
_cell.angle_beta   90.00
_cell.angle_gamma   90.00
#
_symmetry.space_group_name_H-M   'P 1'
#
loop_
_entity.id
_entity.type
_entity.pdbx_description
1 polymer ?
#
loop_
_entity_poly.entity_id
_entity_poly.type
_entity_poly.pdbx_seq_one_letter_code
_entity_poly.pdbx_strand_id
1 'polypeptide(L)'
;MAFSFLLLLLVVTSRAGSVLIPMDNQQSNHLKAYGIAYKVLKDGEDVDWLLNYRGGSFLVKQTQAVETECRVRGVSFEAISDAKAASIRQQLSDPDLNMNVVTLQKAAKIIVYSPIKVSPAEFENTDAVLLVLTYAEIPYELVYDEEILKGDLPKYDWLHLHHEDFTGQYGRNMHRQSLADIKAQEDIARKYGYSKVSQMKLAVAKGIKEFCAGGGYLFAMCSAAETLDIALAAEGVDIVGSAYDGDGADPDAQEKLDFTKTLAFGNFTLEGDNGYRGFSTFSDINSAGGRGFDQPGGFFELFNFSAKWDVIPAMLTQNHESIIKEFFGQTTAFRKGAVKPSSLVMGEGKTSDRYIYGEVGRGQWTFYGGHDPEGARGGGGGNFRNPTDLNLHPHSPGYRLILNNVLFPSARKKKRKT
;
A
#
# COMPACT_ATOMS: atom_id res chain seq x y z
N MET A 1 18.90 68.74 -32.04
CA MET A 1 19.29 67.32 -32.10
C MET A 1 18.79 66.65 -30.84
N ALA A 2 17.60 66.04 -30.89
CA ALA A 2 17.01 65.32 -29.77
C ALA A 2 17.26 63.83 -29.99
N PHE A 3 18.21 63.26 -29.26
CA PHE A 3 18.47 61.83 -29.24
C PHE A 3 17.43 61.18 -28.31
N SER A 4 16.30 60.77 -28.89
CA SER A 4 15.33 59.92 -28.19
C SER A 4 15.93 58.53 -28.00
N PHE A 5 16.33 58.23 -26.77
CA PHE A 5 16.70 56.91 -26.30
C PHE A 5 15.42 56.05 -26.24
N LEU A 6 15.13 55.30 -27.30
CA LEU A 6 14.07 54.29 -27.30
C LEU A 6 14.61 53.04 -26.60
N LEU A 7 14.41 52.97 -25.28
CA LEU A 7 14.69 51.78 -24.48
C LEU A 7 13.66 50.71 -24.86
N LEU A 8 14.03 49.81 -25.78
CA LEU A 8 13.23 48.64 -26.12
C LEU A 8 13.18 47.72 -24.89
N LEU A 9 12.07 47.76 -24.15
CA LEU A 9 11.70 46.74 -23.17
C LEU A 9 11.42 45.43 -23.94
N LEU A 10 12.48 44.68 -24.21
CA LEU A 10 12.40 43.26 -24.55
C LEU A 10 11.79 42.55 -23.34
N VAL A 11 10.47 42.40 -23.34
CA VAL A 11 9.77 41.50 -22.43
C VAL A 11 10.22 40.09 -22.81
N VAL A 12 11.30 39.62 -22.17
CA VAL A 12 11.70 38.22 -22.21
C VAL A 12 10.59 37.46 -21.50
N THR A 13 9.64 36.94 -22.28
CA THR A 13 8.63 36.02 -21.77
C THR A 13 9.36 34.75 -21.37
N SER A 14 9.68 34.61 -20.07
CA SER A 14 10.18 33.35 -19.56
C SER A 14 9.06 32.32 -19.68
N ARG A 15 9.13 31.47 -20.70
CA ARG A 15 8.23 30.33 -20.79
C ARG A 15 8.54 29.40 -19.62
N ALA A 16 7.50 29.06 -18.85
CA ALA A 16 7.61 28.00 -17.87
C ALA A 16 7.92 26.70 -18.62
N GLY A 17 8.93 25.97 -18.17
CA GLY A 17 9.32 24.70 -18.78
C GLY A 17 8.97 23.50 -17.91
N SER A 18 8.64 23.72 -16.64
CA SER A 18 8.21 22.67 -15.72
C SER A 18 7.08 23.13 -14.79
N VAL A 19 6.33 22.16 -14.29
CA VAL A 19 5.36 22.31 -13.22
C VAL A 19 5.91 21.58 -11.99
N LEU A 20 6.10 22.30 -10.90
CA LEU A 20 6.41 21.73 -9.59
C LEU A 20 5.10 21.56 -8.82
N ILE A 21 4.81 20.33 -8.41
CA ILE A 21 3.69 20.00 -7.54
C ILE A 21 4.26 19.83 -6.13
N PRO A 22 4.13 20.84 -5.25
CA PRO A 22 4.64 20.75 -3.89
C PRO A 22 3.91 19.65 -3.12
N MET A 23 4.62 18.95 -2.24
CA MET A 23 4.06 17.90 -1.37
C MET A 23 4.31 18.18 0.11
N ASP A 24 4.69 19.42 0.44
CA ASP A 24 4.74 19.99 1.79
C ASP A 24 3.37 20.57 2.18
N ASN A 25 3.32 21.36 3.26
CA ASN A 25 2.08 21.93 3.81
C ASN A 25 1.42 22.99 2.91
N GLN A 26 2.02 23.37 1.78
CA GLN A 26 1.39 24.29 0.82
C GLN A 26 0.47 23.59 -0.18
N GLN A 27 0.52 22.26 -0.25
CA GLN A 27 -0.33 21.50 -1.15
C GLN A 27 -1.79 21.56 -0.66
N SER A 28 -2.73 21.87 -1.55
CA SER A 28 -4.17 21.89 -1.28
C SER A 28 -4.83 20.51 -1.31
N ASN A 29 -4.22 19.52 -1.98
CA ASN A 29 -4.68 18.14 -1.93
C ASN A 29 -3.53 17.16 -2.22
N HIS A 30 -2.97 16.54 -1.18
CA HIS A 30 -1.83 15.63 -1.34
C HIS A 30 -2.25 14.35 -2.06
N LEU A 31 -3.42 13.79 -1.74
CA LEU A 31 -3.83 12.50 -2.27
C LEU A 31 -4.10 12.58 -3.78
N LYS A 32 -4.79 13.63 -4.25
CA LYS A 32 -5.01 13.86 -5.69
C LYS A 32 -3.74 14.21 -6.46
N ALA A 33 -2.70 14.76 -5.79
CA ALA A 33 -1.42 15.03 -6.43
C ALA A 33 -0.72 13.75 -6.94
N TYR A 34 -0.86 12.61 -6.24
CA TYR A 34 -0.39 11.32 -6.76
C TYR A 34 -1.18 10.89 -8.00
N GLY A 35 -2.48 11.21 -8.05
CA GLY A 35 -3.32 11.03 -9.23
C GLY A 35 -2.81 11.81 -10.45
N ILE A 36 -2.39 13.07 -10.26
CA ILE A 36 -1.74 13.87 -11.30
C ILE A 36 -0.44 13.20 -11.78
N ALA A 37 0.44 12.80 -10.85
CA ALA A 37 1.69 12.12 -11.19
C ALA A 37 1.43 10.84 -12.00
N TYR A 38 0.48 10.00 -11.56
CA TYR A 38 0.10 8.79 -12.27
C TYR A 38 -0.46 9.10 -13.68
N LYS A 39 -1.31 10.13 -13.80
CA LYS A 39 -1.88 10.54 -15.09
C LYS A 39 -0.81 10.98 -16.08
N VAL A 40 0.18 11.75 -15.64
CA VAL A 40 1.34 12.14 -16.46
C VAL A 40 2.10 10.90 -16.96
N LEU A 41 2.35 9.94 -16.08
CA LEU A 41 2.98 8.65 -16.45
C LEU A 41 2.14 7.82 -17.42
N LYS A 42 0.81 7.87 -17.28
CA LYS A 42 -0.15 7.17 -18.16
C LYS A 42 -0.16 7.77 -19.56
N ASP A 43 0.06 9.08 -19.66
CA ASP A 43 0.16 9.81 -20.93
C ASP A 43 1.53 9.63 -21.61
N GLY A 44 2.45 8.89 -20.97
CA GLY A 44 3.76 8.54 -21.52
C GLY A 44 4.86 9.57 -21.26
N GLU A 45 4.60 10.55 -20.40
CA GLU A 45 5.59 11.54 -19.96
C GLU A 45 6.24 11.10 -18.64
N ASP A 46 7.49 11.48 -18.43
CA ASP A 46 8.24 11.15 -17.20
C ASP A 46 7.86 12.10 -16.05
N VAL A 47 7.95 11.60 -14.82
CA VAL A 47 7.75 12.39 -13.59
C VAL A 47 9.00 12.30 -12.73
N ASP A 48 9.57 13.43 -12.34
CA ASP A 48 10.65 13.43 -11.37
C ASP A 48 10.11 13.56 -9.95
N TRP A 49 10.32 12.52 -9.15
CA TRP A 49 10.00 12.52 -7.74
C TRP A 49 11.22 13.06 -6.96
N LEU A 50 11.02 14.21 -6.31
CA LEU A 50 12.05 14.95 -5.58
C LEU A 50 12.05 14.49 -4.11
N LEU A 51 12.77 13.41 -3.83
CA LEU A 51 12.81 12.78 -2.50
C LEU A 51 13.39 13.71 -1.46
N ASN A 52 12.73 13.77 -0.30
CA ASN A 52 13.04 14.62 0.85
C ASN A 52 13.05 16.13 0.54
N TYR A 53 12.59 16.53 -0.65
CA TYR A 53 12.43 17.93 -1.03
C TYR A 53 10.97 18.30 -0.99
N ARG A 54 10.62 19.23 -0.08
CA ARG A 54 9.25 19.73 0.11
C ARG A 54 8.24 18.58 0.18
N GLY A 55 8.47 17.66 1.12
CA GLY A 55 7.59 16.50 1.38
C GLY A 55 7.53 15.46 0.24
N GLY A 56 8.51 15.43 -0.66
CA GLY A 56 8.51 14.49 -1.79
C GLY A 56 7.80 15.04 -3.02
N SER A 57 8.12 16.28 -3.40
CA SER A 57 7.44 16.99 -4.50
C SER A 57 7.59 16.29 -5.85
N PHE A 58 6.67 16.53 -6.77
CA PHE A 58 6.78 16.06 -8.16
C PHE A 58 7.16 17.21 -9.08
N LEU A 59 8.06 16.94 -10.01
CA LEU A 59 8.45 17.86 -11.07
C LEU A 59 8.12 17.21 -12.41
N VAL A 60 7.29 17.88 -13.21
CA VAL A 60 6.85 17.39 -14.51
C VAL A 60 7.04 18.45 -15.57
N LYS A 61 7.08 18.05 -16.84
CA LYS A 61 7.12 18.99 -17.95
C LYS A 61 5.87 19.87 -17.94
N GLN A 62 6.05 21.18 -18.15
CA GLN A 62 4.91 22.09 -18.23
C GLN A 62 4.13 21.82 -19.52
N THR A 63 2.83 21.61 -19.35
CA THR A 63 1.84 21.65 -20.43
C THR A 63 0.58 22.30 -19.90
N GLN A 64 -0.20 22.94 -20.78
CA GLN A 64 -1.49 23.48 -20.40
C GLN A 64 -2.44 22.40 -19.86
N ALA A 65 -2.34 21.17 -20.38
CA ALA A 65 -3.12 20.03 -19.92
C ALA A 65 -2.84 19.70 -18.46
N VAL A 66 -1.56 19.59 -18.06
CA VAL A 66 -1.17 19.32 -16.66
C VAL A 66 -1.65 20.42 -15.73
N GLU A 67 -1.45 21.69 -16.09
CA GLU A 67 -1.92 22.80 -15.24
C GLU A 67 -3.44 22.82 -15.09
N THR A 68 -4.16 22.50 -16.17
CA THR A 68 -5.62 22.45 -16.17
C THR A 68 -6.09 21.30 -15.27
N GLU A 69 -5.46 20.13 -15.38
CA GLU A 69 -5.76 18.98 -14.53
C GLU A 69 -5.52 19.28 -13.06
N CYS A 70 -4.39 19.92 -12.71
CA CYS A 70 -4.14 20.35 -11.33
C CYS A 70 -5.23 21.29 -10.82
N ARG A 71 -5.64 22.31 -11.60
CA ARG A 71 -6.72 23.24 -11.22
C ARG A 71 -8.05 22.51 -11.02
N VAL A 72 -8.43 21.62 -11.95
CA VAL A 72 -9.69 20.87 -11.91
C VAL A 72 -9.74 19.94 -10.69
N ARG A 73 -8.62 19.29 -10.35
CA ARG A 73 -8.54 18.38 -9.20
C ARG A 73 -8.27 19.07 -7.87
N GLY A 74 -8.10 20.39 -7.86
CA GLY A 74 -7.77 21.14 -6.64
C GLY A 74 -6.38 20.84 -6.09
N VAL A 75 -5.42 20.56 -6.96
CA VAL A 75 -4.01 20.33 -6.64
C VAL A 75 -3.22 21.62 -6.88
N SER A 76 -2.51 22.07 -5.85
CA SER A 76 -1.63 23.23 -5.92
C SER A 76 -0.38 22.90 -6.73
N PHE A 77 0.07 23.84 -7.54
CA PHE A 77 1.25 23.70 -8.39
C PHE A 77 1.91 25.05 -8.67
N GLU A 78 3.18 25.00 -9.05
CA GLU A 78 4.00 26.17 -9.41
C GLU A 78 4.52 25.97 -10.84
N ALA A 79 4.18 26.89 -11.75
CA ALA A 79 4.80 26.94 -13.07
C ALA A 79 6.18 27.60 -12.94
N ILE A 80 7.25 26.86 -13.24
CA ILE A 80 8.63 27.32 -13.07
C ILE A 80 9.41 27.31 -14.38
N SER A 81 10.41 28.18 -14.49
CA SER A 81 11.31 28.22 -15.64
C SER A 81 12.25 27.01 -15.64
N ASP A 82 12.79 26.67 -16.82
CA ASP A 82 13.80 25.61 -16.95
C ASP A 82 15.04 25.89 -16.08
N ALA A 83 15.44 27.15 -15.96
CA ALA A 83 16.55 27.56 -15.11
C ALA A 83 16.28 27.23 -13.62
N LYS A 84 15.05 27.48 -13.15
CA LYS A 84 14.67 27.15 -11.77
C LYS A 84 14.60 25.63 -11.56
N ALA A 85 14.04 24.90 -12.52
CA ALA A 85 13.99 23.44 -12.48
C ALA A 85 15.42 22.82 -12.45
N ALA A 86 16.33 23.33 -13.28
CA ALA A 86 17.73 22.91 -13.30
C ALA A 86 18.44 23.22 -11.98
N SER A 87 18.20 24.40 -11.39
CA SER A 87 18.73 24.76 -10.07
C SER A 87 18.24 23.82 -8.96
N ILE A 88 16.96 23.44 -8.97
CA ILE A 88 16.42 22.44 -8.04
C ILE A 88 17.13 21.10 -8.21
N ARG A 89 17.27 20.59 -9.45
CA ARG A 89 17.98 19.32 -9.71
C ARG A 89 19.43 19.37 -9.26
N GLN A 90 20.12 20.50 -9.47
CA GLN A 90 21.50 20.67 -9.02
C GLN A 90 21.60 20.61 -7.49
N GLN A 91 20.68 21.28 -6.77
CA GLN A 91 20.62 21.19 -5.31
C GLN A 91 20.39 19.75 -4.85
N LEU A 92 19.47 19.02 -5.48
CA LEU A 92 19.17 17.63 -5.13
C LEU A 92 20.32 16.67 -5.46
N SER A 93 21.24 17.05 -6.34
CA SER A 93 22.44 16.27 -6.67
C SER A 93 23.57 16.43 -5.66
N ASP A 94 23.50 17.43 -4.78
CA ASP A 94 24.50 17.67 -3.74
C ASP A 94 24.66 16.42 -2.84
N PRO A 95 25.88 15.86 -2.73
CA PRO A 95 26.14 14.67 -1.90
C PRO A 95 25.95 14.92 -0.41
N ASP A 96 26.05 16.17 0.05
CA ASP A 96 25.94 16.54 1.47
C ASP A 96 24.48 16.73 1.92
N LEU A 97 23.53 16.81 0.96
CA LEU A 97 22.10 16.91 1.25
C LEU A 97 21.44 15.53 1.16
N ASN A 98 20.63 15.22 2.18
CA ASN A 98 19.77 14.03 2.17
C ASN A 98 18.54 14.22 1.27
N MET A 99 18.75 14.49 -0.01
CA MET A 99 17.71 14.63 -1.03
C MET A 99 18.15 13.93 -2.32
N ASN A 100 17.20 13.59 -3.18
CA ASN A 100 17.51 12.95 -4.46
C ASN A 100 16.40 13.15 -5.48
N VAL A 101 16.71 12.95 -6.76
CA VAL A 101 15.72 12.87 -7.84
C VAL A 101 15.60 11.43 -8.30
N VAL A 102 14.37 10.91 -8.29
CA VAL A 102 14.04 9.64 -8.92
C VAL A 102 13.09 9.91 -10.08
N THR A 103 13.53 9.63 -11.30
CA THR A 103 12.68 9.72 -12.50
C THR A 103 11.80 8.48 -12.60
N LEU A 104 10.50 8.69 -12.52
CA LEU A 104 9.46 7.70 -12.75
C LEU A 104 9.13 7.66 -14.24
N GLN A 105 8.99 6.44 -14.76
CA GLN A 105 8.70 6.17 -16.16
C GLN A 105 7.62 5.09 -16.26
N LYS A 106 6.63 5.31 -17.14
CA LYS A 106 5.51 4.40 -17.42
C LYS A 106 4.62 4.13 -16.19
N ALA A 107 3.32 4.37 -16.35
CA ALA A 107 2.35 4.02 -15.31
C ALA A 107 2.31 2.51 -15.01
N ALA A 108 2.33 2.17 -13.72
CA ALA A 108 2.18 0.81 -13.23
C ALA A 108 0.77 0.25 -13.53
N LYS A 109 0.69 -1.03 -13.89
CA LYS A 109 -0.57 -1.78 -13.93
C LYS A 109 -0.90 -2.30 -12.54
N ILE A 110 -1.98 -1.77 -11.98
CA ILE A 110 -2.38 -1.94 -10.58
C ILE A 110 -3.54 -2.92 -10.51
N ILE A 111 -3.43 -3.91 -9.63
CA ILE A 111 -4.53 -4.80 -9.26
C ILE A 111 -4.81 -4.75 -7.77
N VAL A 112 -6.08 -4.88 -7.41
CA VAL A 112 -6.53 -5.04 -6.04
C VAL A 112 -7.23 -6.39 -5.92
N TYR A 113 -6.79 -7.19 -4.95
CA TYR A 113 -7.43 -8.45 -4.63
C TYR A 113 -8.71 -8.16 -3.84
N SER A 114 -9.87 -8.59 -4.34
CA SER A 114 -11.18 -8.34 -3.72
C SER A 114 -12.18 -9.46 -4.04
N PRO A 115 -12.99 -9.91 -3.06
CA PRO A 115 -13.99 -10.96 -3.25
C PRO A 115 -15.26 -10.48 -3.96
N ILE A 116 -15.37 -9.20 -4.32
CA ILE A 116 -16.62 -8.62 -4.86
C ILE A 116 -17.14 -9.33 -6.12
N LYS A 117 -16.26 -9.95 -6.92
CA LYS A 117 -16.68 -10.70 -8.11
C LYS A 117 -17.50 -11.94 -7.78
N VAL A 118 -17.37 -12.44 -6.55
CA VAL A 118 -17.90 -13.73 -6.11
C VAL A 118 -18.75 -13.63 -4.85
N SER A 119 -18.82 -12.46 -4.24
CA SER A 119 -19.55 -12.18 -3.00
C SER A 119 -20.43 -10.94 -3.14
N PRO A 120 -21.70 -10.97 -2.68
CA PRO A 120 -22.57 -9.80 -2.65
C PRO A 120 -22.24 -8.81 -1.52
N ALA A 121 -21.25 -9.10 -0.68
CA ALA A 121 -20.94 -8.29 0.48
C ALA A 121 -20.19 -7.00 0.08
N GLU A 122 -20.55 -5.90 0.74
CA GLU A 122 -20.01 -4.55 0.50
C GLU A 122 -18.62 -4.32 1.11
N PHE A 123 -17.68 -5.25 0.90
CA PHE A 123 -16.34 -5.15 1.49
C PHE A 123 -15.56 -3.92 1.00
N GLU A 124 -15.80 -3.47 -0.24
CA GLU A 124 -15.15 -2.30 -0.86
C GLU A 124 -15.39 -1.00 -0.10
N ASN A 125 -16.55 -0.84 0.54
CA ASN A 125 -16.92 0.36 1.28
C ASN A 125 -16.02 0.60 2.52
N THR A 126 -15.14 -0.35 2.81
CA THR A 126 -14.15 -0.24 3.89
C THR A 126 -12.70 -0.31 3.40
N ASP A 127 -12.43 -0.71 2.16
CA ASP A 127 -11.05 -0.84 1.70
C ASP A 127 -10.40 0.54 1.47
N ALA A 128 -9.44 0.87 2.34
CA ALA A 128 -8.73 2.14 2.29
C ALA A 128 -7.98 2.33 0.97
N VAL A 129 -7.42 1.27 0.39
CA VAL A 129 -6.67 1.39 -0.87
C VAL A 129 -7.61 1.62 -2.04
N LEU A 130 -8.73 0.89 -2.14
CA LEU A 130 -9.74 1.17 -3.17
C LEU A 130 -10.29 2.59 -3.04
N LEU A 131 -10.55 3.04 -1.82
CA LEU A 131 -11.02 4.38 -1.52
C LEU A 131 -10.04 5.45 -2.02
N VAL A 132 -8.75 5.33 -1.69
CA VAL A 132 -7.77 6.35 -2.09
C VAL A 132 -7.40 6.28 -3.56
N LEU A 133 -7.36 5.10 -4.18
CA LEU A 133 -7.15 4.97 -5.62
C LEU A 133 -8.29 5.63 -6.39
N THR A 134 -9.54 5.40 -5.96
CA THR A 134 -10.71 6.06 -6.55
C THR A 134 -10.67 7.57 -6.35
N TYR A 135 -10.37 8.03 -5.13
CA TYR A 135 -10.28 9.46 -4.81
C TYR A 135 -9.18 10.19 -5.59
N ALA A 136 -8.04 9.55 -5.79
CA ALA A 136 -6.94 10.06 -6.61
C ALA A 136 -7.14 9.83 -8.12
N GLU A 137 -8.22 9.14 -8.52
CA GLU A 137 -8.54 8.74 -9.90
C GLU A 137 -7.41 7.92 -10.56
N ILE A 138 -6.80 7.03 -9.80
CA ILE A 138 -5.80 6.07 -10.29
C ILE A 138 -6.53 4.77 -10.68
N PRO A 139 -6.48 4.36 -11.97
CA PRO A 139 -7.16 3.16 -12.42
C PRO A 139 -6.53 1.89 -11.83
N TYR A 140 -7.38 0.93 -11.50
CA TYR A 140 -7.00 -0.41 -11.04
C TYR A 140 -7.92 -1.46 -11.65
N GLU A 141 -7.46 -2.70 -11.66
CA GLU A 141 -8.27 -3.87 -11.99
C GLU A 141 -8.52 -4.70 -10.72
N LEU A 142 -9.70 -5.31 -10.62
CA LEU A 142 -10.00 -6.23 -9.53
C LEU A 142 -9.64 -7.66 -9.92
N VAL A 143 -9.01 -8.39 -9.02
CA VAL A 143 -8.72 -9.82 -9.14
C VAL A 143 -9.15 -10.56 -7.88
N TYR A 144 -9.30 -11.88 -7.95
CA TYR A 144 -9.53 -12.71 -6.78
C TYR A 144 -8.79 -14.06 -6.93
N ASP A 145 -9.20 -15.08 -6.19
CA ASP A 145 -8.60 -16.42 -6.19
C ASP A 145 -8.43 -17.00 -7.61
N GLU A 146 -9.46 -16.87 -8.46
CA GLU A 146 -9.45 -17.47 -9.79
C GLU A 146 -8.36 -16.94 -10.71
N GLU A 147 -8.20 -15.61 -10.79
CA GLU A 147 -7.19 -15.00 -11.66
C GLU A 147 -5.76 -15.35 -11.20
N ILE A 148 -5.55 -15.50 -9.89
CA ILE A 148 -4.27 -15.94 -9.35
C ILE A 148 -4.01 -17.41 -9.69
N LEU A 149 -5.00 -18.29 -9.50
CA LEU A 149 -4.89 -19.72 -9.83
C LEU A 149 -4.73 -19.98 -11.34
N LYS A 150 -5.25 -19.09 -12.20
CA LYS A 150 -5.01 -19.12 -13.66
C LYS A 150 -3.61 -18.66 -14.06
N GLY A 151 -2.86 -18.01 -13.16
CA GLY A 151 -1.54 -17.46 -13.44
C GLY A 151 -1.55 -16.11 -14.15
N ASP A 152 -2.56 -15.26 -13.90
CA ASP A 152 -2.68 -13.96 -14.56
C ASP A 152 -1.75 -12.86 -14.00
N LEU A 153 -1.21 -13.06 -12.78
CA LEU A 153 -0.38 -12.08 -12.07
C LEU A 153 0.80 -11.49 -12.87
N PRO A 154 1.52 -12.22 -13.75
CA PRO A 154 2.63 -11.66 -14.55
C PRO A 154 2.23 -10.52 -15.50
N LYS A 155 0.93 -10.27 -15.71
CA LYS A 155 0.42 -9.16 -16.53
C LYS A 155 0.51 -7.80 -15.83
N TYR A 156 0.72 -7.80 -14.51
CA TYR A 156 0.60 -6.65 -13.63
C TYR A 156 1.93 -6.28 -12.97
N ASP A 157 2.03 -5.05 -12.48
CA ASP A 157 3.24 -4.53 -11.84
C ASP A 157 3.08 -4.48 -10.31
N TRP A 158 1.85 -4.31 -9.82
CA TRP A 158 1.54 -4.03 -8.41
C TRP A 158 0.25 -4.72 -7.95
N LEU A 159 0.29 -5.35 -6.78
CA LEU A 159 -0.83 -6.07 -6.17
C LEU A 159 -1.12 -5.55 -4.75
N HIS A 160 -2.38 -5.15 -4.50
CA HIS A 160 -2.88 -4.92 -3.15
C HIS A 160 -3.62 -6.14 -2.59
N LEU A 161 -3.40 -6.41 -1.29
CA LEU A 161 -4.24 -7.29 -0.49
C LEU A 161 -4.82 -6.52 0.72
N HIS A 162 -6.14 -6.54 0.86
CA HIS A 162 -6.85 -5.91 1.98
C HIS A 162 -7.85 -6.89 2.60
N HIS A 163 -7.90 -6.98 3.94
CA HIS A 163 -8.86 -7.80 4.69
C HIS A 163 -8.87 -9.31 4.45
N GLU A 164 -8.00 -9.81 3.58
CA GLU A 164 -8.07 -11.19 3.19
C GLU A 164 -7.55 -12.16 4.23
N ASP A 165 -8.16 -13.34 4.18
CA ASP A 165 -7.80 -14.48 4.98
C ASP A 165 -7.27 -15.61 4.10
N PHE A 166 -5.94 -15.73 4.06
CA PHE A 166 -5.27 -16.82 3.37
C PHE A 166 -5.20 -18.13 4.18
N THR A 167 -5.64 -18.14 5.45
CA THR A 167 -5.65 -19.37 6.27
C THR A 167 -6.85 -20.26 5.97
N GLY A 168 -7.90 -19.70 5.34
CA GLY A 168 -9.15 -20.40 5.06
C GLY A 168 -10.13 -20.43 6.23
N GLN A 169 -9.96 -19.56 7.23
CA GLN A 169 -10.82 -19.44 8.41
C GLN A 169 -11.89 -18.34 8.27
N TYR A 170 -12.20 -17.94 7.03
CA TYR A 170 -13.24 -16.98 6.67
C TYR A 170 -13.18 -15.65 7.46
N GLY A 171 -11.97 -15.12 7.66
CA GLY A 171 -11.74 -13.88 8.41
C GLY A 171 -11.90 -14.06 9.92
N ARG A 172 -11.96 -15.30 10.44
CA ARG A 172 -12.23 -15.67 11.83
C ARG A 172 -13.46 -14.96 12.42
N ASN A 173 -14.42 -14.64 11.57
CA ASN A 173 -15.67 -14.00 11.95
C ASN A 173 -16.80 -14.55 11.07
N MET A 174 -17.26 -15.75 11.39
CA MET A 174 -18.34 -16.40 10.62
C MET A 174 -19.64 -15.59 10.64
N HIS A 175 -19.86 -14.72 11.63
CA HIS A 175 -21.03 -13.82 11.66
C HIS A 175 -20.96 -12.72 10.59
N ARG A 176 -19.77 -12.42 10.04
CA ARG A 176 -19.59 -11.47 8.92
C ARG A 176 -19.64 -12.13 7.55
N GLN A 177 -19.70 -13.46 7.50
CA GLN A 177 -19.70 -14.22 6.26
C GLN A 177 -21.10 -14.78 6.04
N SER A 178 -21.71 -14.43 4.91
CA SER A 178 -22.97 -15.06 4.54
C SER A 178 -22.71 -16.50 4.08
N LEU A 179 -23.74 -17.35 4.14
CA LEU A 179 -23.66 -18.69 3.56
C LEU A 179 -23.30 -18.66 2.07
N ALA A 180 -23.69 -17.60 1.36
CA ALA A 180 -23.33 -17.41 -0.04
C ALA A 180 -21.82 -17.15 -0.21
N ASP A 181 -21.21 -16.39 0.69
CA ASP A 181 -19.76 -16.08 0.65
C ASP A 181 -18.91 -17.34 0.89
N ILE A 182 -19.30 -18.14 1.88
CA ILE A 182 -18.65 -19.43 2.16
C ILE A 182 -18.79 -20.34 0.95
N LYS A 183 -20.01 -20.49 0.43
CA LYS A 183 -20.30 -21.35 -0.72
C LYS A 183 -19.54 -20.94 -1.98
N ALA A 184 -19.38 -19.63 -2.22
CA ALA A 184 -18.62 -19.12 -3.34
C ALA A 184 -17.15 -19.55 -3.28
N GLN A 185 -16.51 -19.45 -2.10
CA GLN A 185 -15.13 -19.89 -1.90
C GLN A 185 -14.99 -21.41 -2.05
N GLU A 186 -15.92 -22.19 -1.49
CA GLU A 186 -15.96 -23.65 -1.66
C GLU A 186 -16.11 -24.06 -3.13
N ASP A 187 -16.92 -23.33 -3.90
CA ASP A 187 -17.14 -23.61 -5.32
C ASP A 187 -15.91 -23.30 -6.16
N ILE A 188 -15.18 -22.23 -5.85
CA ILE A 188 -13.87 -21.96 -6.48
C ILE A 188 -12.88 -23.07 -6.10
N ALA A 189 -12.79 -23.44 -4.81
CA ALA A 189 -11.89 -24.51 -4.37
C ALA A 189 -12.16 -25.80 -5.15
N ARG A 190 -13.43 -26.22 -5.24
CA ARG A 190 -13.85 -27.42 -5.99
C ARG A 190 -13.54 -27.29 -7.49
N LYS A 191 -13.80 -26.13 -8.09
CA LYS A 191 -13.56 -25.85 -9.52
C LYS A 191 -12.07 -26.01 -9.90
N TYR A 192 -11.15 -25.66 -8.99
CA TYR A 192 -9.71 -25.82 -9.20
C TYR A 192 -9.13 -27.10 -8.59
N GLY A 193 -9.99 -28.03 -8.14
CA GLY A 193 -9.57 -29.35 -7.67
C GLY A 193 -9.05 -29.41 -6.23
N TYR A 194 -9.30 -28.38 -5.42
CA TYR A 194 -8.97 -28.37 -4.00
C TYR A 194 -10.10 -28.97 -3.17
N SER A 195 -9.74 -29.78 -2.17
CA SER A 195 -10.71 -30.38 -1.25
C SER A 195 -11.16 -29.43 -0.15
N LYS A 196 -10.33 -28.43 0.18
CA LYS A 196 -10.58 -27.41 1.21
C LYS A 196 -10.27 -26.01 0.71
N VAL A 197 -10.96 -25.02 1.25
CA VAL A 197 -10.68 -23.59 1.00
C VAL A 197 -9.28 -23.21 1.48
N SER A 198 -8.82 -23.73 2.63
CA SER A 198 -7.46 -23.50 3.15
C SER A 198 -6.36 -23.97 2.19
N GLN A 199 -6.56 -25.12 1.52
CA GLN A 199 -5.64 -25.62 0.49
C GLN A 199 -5.61 -24.72 -0.75
N MET A 200 -6.77 -24.24 -1.20
CA MET A 200 -6.87 -23.28 -2.29
C MET A 200 -6.19 -21.95 -1.91
N LYS A 201 -6.46 -21.41 -0.73
CA LYS A 201 -5.89 -20.15 -0.24
C LYS A 201 -4.37 -20.25 -0.07
N LEU A 202 -3.84 -21.40 0.36
CA LEU A 202 -2.40 -21.69 0.34
C LEU A 202 -1.82 -21.64 -1.08
N ALA A 203 -2.50 -22.21 -2.07
CA ALA A 203 -2.04 -22.15 -3.46
C ALA A 203 -2.05 -20.71 -4.00
N VAL A 204 -3.06 -19.92 -3.63
CA VAL A 204 -3.13 -18.48 -3.95
C VAL A 204 -2.00 -17.71 -3.27
N ALA A 205 -1.74 -17.95 -1.99
CA ALA A 205 -0.62 -17.35 -1.24
C ALA A 205 0.74 -17.64 -1.88
N LYS A 206 0.95 -18.89 -2.35
CA LYS A 206 2.13 -19.27 -3.13
C LYS A 206 2.22 -18.51 -4.46
N GLY A 207 1.12 -18.41 -5.21
CA GLY A 207 1.07 -17.64 -6.46
C GLY A 207 1.42 -16.15 -6.24
N ILE A 208 0.98 -15.56 -5.14
CA ILE A 208 1.34 -14.18 -4.75
C ILE A 208 2.82 -14.07 -4.42
N LYS A 209 3.36 -15.02 -3.63
CA LYS A 209 4.79 -15.08 -3.32
C LYS A 209 5.64 -15.22 -4.58
N GLU A 210 5.21 -16.06 -5.53
CA GLU A 210 5.85 -16.24 -6.84
C GLU A 210 5.78 -14.98 -7.70
N PHE A 211 4.64 -14.28 -7.73
CA PHE A 211 4.52 -12.98 -8.39
C PHE A 211 5.54 -11.98 -7.84
N CYS A 212 5.63 -11.87 -6.52
CA CYS A 212 6.61 -11.02 -5.85
C CYS A 212 8.04 -11.48 -6.20
N ALA A 213 8.37 -12.75 -6.05
CA ALA A 213 9.67 -13.31 -6.40
C ALA A 213 10.05 -13.09 -7.89
N GLY A 214 9.05 -13.10 -8.77
CA GLY A 214 9.18 -12.86 -10.19
C GLY A 214 9.51 -11.42 -10.57
N GLY A 215 9.34 -10.47 -9.65
CA GLY A 215 9.58 -9.05 -9.88
C GLY A 215 8.38 -8.14 -9.58
N GLY A 216 7.23 -8.70 -9.22
CA GLY A 216 6.05 -7.93 -8.82
C GLY A 216 6.28 -7.12 -7.54
N TYR A 217 5.39 -6.16 -7.29
CA TYR A 217 5.34 -5.44 -6.03
C TYR A 217 4.06 -5.80 -5.25
N LEU A 218 4.21 -6.24 -4.01
CA LEU A 218 3.10 -6.59 -3.12
C LEU A 218 2.92 -5.52 -2.04
N PHE A 219 1.71 -5.00 -1.89
CA PHE A 219 1.33 -4.16 -0.76
C PHE A 219 0.18 -4.81 0.02
N ALA A 220 0.40 -5.18 1.28
CA ALA A 220 -0.63 -5.81 2.10
C ALA A 220 -0.94 -4.99 3.36
N MET A 221 -2.22 -4.92 3.70
CA MET A 221 -2.72 -4.21 4.89
C MET A 221 -3.70 -5.06 5.68
N CYS A 222 -3.93 -4.67 6.94
CA CYS A 222 -4.86 -5.36 7.83
C CYS A 222 -4.51 -6.87 7.95
N SER A 223 -5.50 -7.75 8.01
CA SER A 223 -5.34 -9.20 8.12
C SER A 223 -4.48 -9.82 7.02
N ALA A 224 -4.56 -9.32 5.79
CA ALA A 224 -3.83 -9.88 4.66
C ALA A 224 -2.30 -9.90 4.87
N ALA A 225 -1.76 -8.97 5.67
CA ALA A 225 -0.34 -8.93 5.98
C ALA A 225 0.12 -10.16 6.79
N GLU A 226 -0.62 -10.58 7.81
CA GLU A 226 -0.24 -11.73 8.63
C GLU A 226 -0.74 -13.06 8.05
N THR A 227 -1.96 -13.10 7.49
CA THR A 227 -2.59 -14.35 7.05
C THR A 227 -1.86 -14.96 5.85
N LEU A 228 -1.26 -14.15 4.98
CA LEU A 228 -0.42 -14.61 3.88
C LEU A 228 0.78 -15.42 4.41
N ASP A 229 1.49 -14.89 5.40
CA ASP A 229 2.64 -15.57 6.01
C ASP A 229 2.21 -16.76 6.86
N ILE A 230 1.08 -16.71 7.55
CA ILE A 230 0.53 -17.86 8.28
C ILE A 230 0.24 -19.01 7.31
N ALA A 231 -0.43 -18.74 6.19
CA ALA A 231 -0.72 -19.75 5.18
C ALA A 231 0.58 -20.37 4.63
N LEU A 232 1.58 -19.55 4.30
CA LEU A 232 2.87 -20.03 3.80
C LEU A 232 3.63 -20.88 4.84
N ALA A 233 3.60 -20.49 6.12
CA ALA A 233 4.24 -21.26 7.20
C ALA A 233 3.55 -22.60 7.46
N ALA A 234 2.22 -22.64 7.29
CA ALA A 234 1.38 -23.82 7.49
C ALA A 234 1.30 -24.74 6.27
N GLU A 235 2.19 -24.60 5.28
CA GLU A 235 2.14 -25.45 4.08
C GLU A 235 2.27 -26.94 4.45
N GLY A 236 1.19 -27.69 4.20
CA GLY A 236 1.10 -29.13 4.49
C GLY A 236 0.62 -29.46 5.91
N VAL A 237 0.23 -28.45 6.69
CA VAL A 237 -0.24 -28.57 8.07
C VAL A 237 -1.66 -28.02 8.16
N ASP A 238 -2.57 -28.74 8.82
CA ASP A 238 -3.91 -28.23 9.03
C ASP A 238 -3.97 -27.32 10.26
N ILE A 239 -4.27 -26.04 10.04
CA ILE A 239 -4.40 -25.02 11.07
C ILE A 239 -5.85 -24.57 11.26
N VAL A 240 -6.78 -25.14 10.51
CA VAL A 240 -8.19 -24.74 10.51
C VAL A 240 -8.94 -25.58 11.54
N GLY A 241 -9.57 -24.92 12.50
CA GLY A 241 -10.39 -25.61 13.49
C GLY A 241 -11.77 -26.01 12.96
N SER A 242 -12.37 -27.02 13.60
CA SER A 242 -13.62 -27.66 13.16
C SER A 242 -14.82 -26.73 13.07
N ALA A 243 -14.75 -25.57 13.72
CA ALA A 243 -15.78 -24.55 13.60
C ALA A 243 -15.88 -23.97 12.17
N TYR A 244 -14.82 -24.06 11.35
CA TYR A 244 -14.74 -23.42 10.04
C TYR A 244 -14.98 -24.37 8.87
N ASP A 245 -14.37 -25.56 8.86
CA ASP A 245 -14.45 -26.52 7.73
C ASP A 245 -14.89 -27.94 8.15
N GLY A 246 -15.22 -28.15 9.43
CA GLY A 246 -15.89 -29.35 9.92
C GLY A 246 -15.00 -30.50 10.37
N ASP A 247 -13.67 -30.37 10.25
CA ASP A 247 -12.69 -31.31 10.82
C ASP A 247 -11.65 -30.62 11.71
N GLY A 248 -10.86 -31.39 12.45
CA GLY A 248 -9.96 -30.82 13.46
C GLY A 248 -8.62 -30.39 12.88
N ALA A 249 -8.11 -29.26 13.35
CA ALA A 249 -6.72 -28.85 13.14
C ALA A 249 -5.74 -29.92 13.66
N ASP A 250 -4.53 -29.94 13.09
CA ASP A 250 -3.44 -30.79 13.56
C ASP A 250 -3.06 -30.39 15.00
N PRO A 251 -3.09 -31.31 15.99
CA PRO A 251 -2.74 -31.00 17.38
C PRO A 251 -1.33 -30.42 17.56
N ASP A 252 -0.41 -30.75 16.65
CA ASP A 252 0.98 -30.28 16.66
C ASP A 252 1.21 -29.16 15.64
N ALA A 253 0.15 -28.51 15.14
CA ALA A 253 0.22 -27.52 14.07
C ALA A 253 1.25 -26.42 14.33
N GLN A 254 1.30 -25.91 15.57
CA GLN A 254 2.23 -24.86 15.98
C GLN A 254 3.70 -25.27 15.84
N GLU A 255 4.03 -26.53 16.14
CA GLU A 255 5.39 -27.07 16.11
C GLU A 255 5.85 -27.39 14.68
N LYS A 256 4.89 -27.60 13.78
CA LYS A 256 5.11 -27.94 12.36
C LYS A 256 5.23 -26.72 11.44
N LEU A 257 5.03 -25.50 11.95
CA LEU A 257 5.15 -24.27 11.15
C LEU A 257 6.57 -24.07 10.62
N ASP A 258 6.69 -23.82 9.31
CA ASP A 258 7.97 -23.52 8.66
C ASP A 258 8.08 -22.02 8.34
N PHE A 259 8.70 -21.27 9.26
CA PHE A 259 8.93 -19.84 9.07
C PHE A 259 9.94 -19.51 7.95
N THR A 260 10.65 -20.48 7.37
CA THR A 260 11.53 -20.20 6.21
C THR A 260 10.71 -19.87 4.95
N LYS A 261 9.42 -20.25 4.93
CA LYS A 261 8.51 -20.03 3.80
C LYS A 261 7.83 -18.67 3.81
N THR A 262 7.85 -17.95 4.91
CA THR A 262 7.17 -16.64 5.04
C THR A 262 8.01 -15.49 4.48
N LEU A 263 7.36 -14.36 4.20
CA LEU A 263 8.02 -13.13 3.74
C LEU A 263 8.58 -12.32 4.91
N ALA A 264 7.71 -11.92 5.85
CA ALA A 264 7.99 -10.87 6.82
C ALA A 264 8.10 -11.37 8.26
N PHE A 265 7.35 -12.43 8.60
CA PHE A 265 7.15 -12.84 9.98
C PHE A 265 7.74 -14.22 10.30
N GLY A 266 8.23 -14.42 11.50
CA GLY A 266 8.63 -15.73 12.04
C GLY A 266 8.48 -15.76 13.55
N ASN A 267 8.59 -16.95 14.16
CA ASN A 267 8.46 -17.12 15.61
C ASN A 267 7.14 -16.55 16.17
N PHE A 268 6.05 -16.78 15.45
CA PHE A 268 4.71 -16.40 15.88
C PHE A 268 3.93 -17.60 16.40
N THR A 269 2.98 -17.32 17.27
CA THR A 269 2.05 -18.30 17.84
C THR A 269 0.68 -18.14 17.21
N LEU A 270 0.08 -19.22 16.73
CA LEU A 270 -1.29 -19.23 16.23
C LEU A 270 -2.28 -19.02 17.38
N GLU A 271 -3.29 -18.21 17.14
CA GLU A 271 -4.44 -18.11 18.04
C GLU A 271 -5.42 -19.26 17.77
N GLY A 272 -6.10 -19.77 18.80
CA GLY A 272 -7.15 -20.79 18.64
C GLY A 272 -8.44 -20.24 17.99
N ASP A 273 -9.45 -21.08 17.82
CA ASP A 273 -10.70 -20.75 17.10
C ASP A 273 -11.51 -19.57 17.70
N ASN A 274 -11.37 -19.34 19.01
CA ASN A 274 -12.01 -18.20 19.69
C ASN A 274 -11.20 -16.89 19.57
N GLY A 275 -10.03 -16.96 18.91
CA GLY A 275 -9.02 -15.92 18.88
C GLY A 275 -8.57 -15.49 20.27
N TYR A 276 -7.80 -14.40 20.32
CA TYR A 276 -7.42 -13.80 21.59
C TYR A 276 -8.61 -13.05 22.22
N ARG A 277 -9.05 -13.50 23.41
CA ARG A 277 -10.14 -12.87 24.21
C ARG A 277 -11.45 -12.62 23.42
N GLY A 278 -11.79 -13.49 22.46
CA GLY A 278 -13.03 -13.36 21.66
C GLY A 278 -12.92 -12.39 20.49
N PHE A 279 -11.72 -11.88 20.19
CA PHE A 279 -11.46 -11.08 18.98
C PHE A 279 -11.00 -11.98 17.84
N SER A 280 -11.46 -11.71 16.61
CA SER A 280 -11.08 -12.40 15.37
C SER A 280 -9.61 -12.20 14.98
N THR A 281 -8.68 -12.66 15.81
CA THR A 281 -7.22 -12.56 15.63
C THR A 281 -6.68 -13.91 15.16
N PHE A 282 -5.60 -13.88 14.37
CA PHE A 282 -5.01 -15.09 13.77
C PHE A 282 -3.78 -15.58 14.51
N SER A 283 -2.94 -14.66 14.97
CA SER A 283 -1.68 -14.97 15.63
C SER A 283 -1.22 -13.84 16.56
N ASP A 284 -0.17 -14.12 17.33
CA ASP A 284 0.56 -13.12 18.12
C ASP A 284 1.45 -12.18 17.27
N ILE A 285 1.40 -12.26 15.93
CA ILE A 285 1.96 -11.22 15.04
C ILE A 285 1.25 -9.90 15.34
N ASN A 286 -0.05 -9.93 15.55
CA ASN A 286 -0.81 -8.73 15.88
C ASN A 286 -0.53 -8.28 17.32
N SER A 287 0.31 -7.26 17.49
CA SER A 287 0.71 -6.76 18.81
C SER A 287 -0.43 -6.10 19.60
N ALA A 288 -1.59 -5.87 18.97
CA ALA A 288 -2.76 -5.29 19.61
C ALA A 288 -3.56 -6.30 20.47
N GLY A 289 -3.10 -7.55 20.61
CA GLY A 289 -3.67 -8.61 21.46
C GLY A 289 -3.64 -8.32 22.97
N GLY A 290 -4.03 -7.12 23.41
CA GLY A 290 -4.01 -6.74 24.83
C GLY A 290 -4.88 -5.54 25.21
N ARG A 291 -5.40 -4.77 24.26
CA ARG A 291 -6.34 -3.67 24.54
C ARG A 291 -7.52 -3.87 23.61
N GLY A 292 -8.74 -3.86 24.16
CA GLY A 292 -9.94 -4.18 23.41
C GLY A 292 -10.21 -3.20 22.26
N PHE A 293 -11.48 -3.03 21.91
CA PHE A 293 -11.88 -2.00 20.96
C PHE A 293 -11.69 -0.59 21.54
N ASP A 294 -10.52 -0.12 21.96
CA ASP A 294 -10.26 1.28 22.37
C ASP A 294 -9.35 1.92 21.35
N GLN A 295 -9.78 2.98 20.63
CA GLN A 295 -9.01 3.66 19.55
C GLN A 295 -7.51 3.69 19.87
N PRO A 296 -6.59 3.44 18.91
CA PRO A 296 -5.18 3.48 19.24
C PRO A 296 -4.92 4.95 19.57
N GLY A 297 -4.74 5.25 20.85
CA GLY A 297 -4.53 6.62 21.33
C GLY A 297 -3.11 7.10 21.08
N GLY A 298 -2.44 6.51 20.09
CA GLY A 298 -1.01 6.62 19.87
C GLY A 298 -0.66 7.17 18.49
N PHE A 299 0.63 7.36 18.32
CA PHE A 299 1.26 7.73 17.06
C PHE A 299 2.38 6.74 16.79
N PHE A 300 2.68 6.56 15.52
CA PHE A 300 3.89 5.90 15.08
C PHE A 300 4.75 6.87 14.30
N GLU A 301 6.06 6.70 14.41
CA GLU A 301 7.05 7.55 13.78
C GLU A 301 7.64 6.84 12.55
N LEU A 302 7.80 7.60 11.47
CA LEU A 302 8.51 7.16 10.27
C LEU A 302 10.00 7.38 10.42
N PHE A 303 10.77 6.38 10.01
CA PHE A 303 12.22 6.52 9.97
C PHE A 303 12.64 7.43 8.81
N ASN A 304 13.66 8.26 9.08
CA ASN A 304 14.26 9.14 8.08
C ASN A 304 15.37 8.40 7.33
N PHE A 305 15.06 7.96 6.10
CA PHE A 305 15.98 7.21 5.26
C PHE A 305 16.84 8.12 4.37
N SER A 306 18.02 7.61 3.99
CA SER A 306 18.84 8.34 3.03
C SER A 306 18.22 8.29 1.64
N ALA A 307 17.83 9.43 1.08
CA ALA A 307 17.35 9.52 -0.30
C ALA A 307 18.43 9.13 -1.34
N LYS A 308 19.70 9.05 -0.93
CA LYS A 308 20.83 8.67 -1.79
C LYS A 308 21.20 7.19 -1.67
N TRP A 309 21.27 6.69 -0.44
CA TRP A 309 21.75 5.33 -0.16
C TRP A 309 20.60 4.32 0.03
N ASP A 310 19.49 4.78 0.61
CA ASP A 310 18.32 3.97 0.94
C ASP A 310 17.12 4.45 0.10
N VAL A 311 17.31 4.56 -1.22
CA VAL A 311 16.38 5.22 -2.14
C VAL A 311 14.96 4.64 -2.02
N ILE A 312 14.83 3.32 -1.91
CA ILE A 312 13.54 2.63 -1.85
C ILE A 312 12.76 3.00 -0.58
N PRO A 313 13.27 2.74 0.64
CA PRO A 313 12.54 3.12 1.84
C PRO A 313 12.37 4.64 1.93
N ALA A 314 13.30 5.46 1.42
CA ALA A 314 13.11 6.90 1.32
C ALA A 314 11.92 7.29 0.42
N MET A 315 11.70 6.61 -0.72
CA MET A 315 10.49 6.79 -1.52
C MET A 315 9.23 6.39 -0.77
N LEU A 316 9.26 5.23 -0.10
CA LEU A 316 8.10 4.65 0.58
C LEU A 316 7.67 5.46 1.82
N THR A 317 8.58 6.24 2.42
CA THR A 317 8.29 7.11 3.58
C THR A 317 8.15 8.59 3.25
N GLN A 318 8.11 9.01 1.97
CA GLN A 318 7.86 10.42 1.61
C GLN A 318 6.55 10.92 2.21
N ASN A 319 6.62 11.97 3.03
CA ASN A 319 5.46 12.54 3.68
C ASN A 319 5.71 14.00 4.10
N HIS A 320 4.65 14.74 4.43
CA HIS A 320 4.75 16.09 5.01
C HIS A 320 4.83 16.03 6.54
N GLU A 321 4.54 14.86 7.12
CA GLU A 321 4.62 14.56 8.55
C GLU A 321 5.38 13.24 8.78
N SER A 322 6.23 13.19 9.80
CA SER A 322 6.92 11.96 10.23
C SER A 322 6.21 11.25 11.38
N ILE A 323 5.24 11.88 12.04
CA ILE A 323 4.50 11.32 13.17
C ILE A 323 3.05 11.14 12.71
N ILE A 324 2.59 9.90 12.64
CA ILE A 324 1.29 9.56 12.06
C ILE A 324 0.41 8.94 13.14
N LYS A 325 -0.84 9.36 13.20
CA LYS A 325 -1.83 8.76 14.11
C LYS A 325 -1.97 7.28 13.82
N GLU A 326 -1.90 6.45 14.86
CA GLU A 326 -2.17 5.03 14.72
C GLU A 326 -3.65 4.79 14.40
N PHE A 327 -3.91 3.77 13.58
CA PHE A 327 -5.25 3.35 13.19
C PHE A 327 -5.42 1.84 13.33
N PHE A 328 -6.66 1.38 13.47
CA PHE A 328 -6.96 -0.02 13.79
C PHE A 328 -7.37 -0.85 12.60
N GLY A 329 -6.96 -2.10 12.60
CA GLY A 329 -7.44 -3.16 11.73
C GLY A 329 -7.63 -4.46 12.50
N GLN A 330 -8.03 -5.52 11.79
CA GLN A 330 -8.00 -6.87 12.33
C GLN A 330 -6.57 -7.25 12.76
N THR A 331 -5.60 -6.94 11.91
CA THR A 331 -4.18 -6.81 12.27
C THR A 331 -3.83 -5.33 12.32
N THR A 332 -3.49 -4.85 13.51
CA THR A 332 -3.32 -3.42 13.76
C THR A 332 -1.86 -3.00 13.68
N ALA A 333 -0.98 -3.82 14.24
CA ALA A 333 0.43 -3.55 14.34
C ALA A 333 1.17 -4.87 14.52
N PHE A 334 2.47 -4.87 14.26
CA PHE A 334 3.28 -6.08 14.25
C PHE A 334 4.10 -6.17 15.54
N ARG A 335 4.06 -7.32 16.20
CA ARG A 335 4.91 -7.62 17.36
C ARG A 335 6.36 -7.65 16.89
N LYS A 336 7.21 -6.82 17.50
CA LYS A 336 8.64 -6.70 17.11
C LYS A 336 9.36 -8.05 17.04
N GLY A 337 9.09 -8.94 18.01
CA GLY A 337 9.69 -10.28 18.04
C GLY A 337 9.17 -11.27 17.00
N ALA A 338 8.12 -10.92 16.25
CA ALA A 338 7.63 -11.69 15.11
C ALA A 338 8.21 -11.19 13.78
N VAL A 339 8.64 -9.93 13.70
CA VAL A 339 9.22 -9.36 12.47
C VAL A 339 10.60 -9.95 12.24
N LYS A 340 10.83 -10.55 11.07
CA LYS A 340 12.13 -11.13 10.71
C LYS A 340 13.21 -10.05 10.67
N PRO A 341 14.46 -10.37 11.08
CA PRO A 341 15.59 -9.44 10.95
C PRO A 341 15.89 -9.00 9.50
N SER A 342 15.46 -9.78 8.50
CA SER A 342 15.57 -9.43 7.08
C SER A 342 14.56 -8.39 6.62
N SER A 343 13.55 -8.09 7.43
CA SER A 343 12.51 -7.10 7.15
C SER A 343 12.97 -5.73 7.66
N LEU A 344 12.91 -4.72 6.80
CA LEU A 344 13.22 -3.36 7.16
C LEU A 344 12.00 -2.69 7.81
N VAL A 345 12.15 -2.23 9.04
CA VAL A 345 11.13 -1.40 9.71
C VAL A 345 11.25 0.03 9.20
N MET A 346 10.17 0.55 8.62
CA MET A 346 10.07 1.92 8.09
C MET A 346 9.25 2.85 8.99
N GLY A 347 8.41 2.29 9.86
CA GLY A 347 7.71 3.05 10.88
C GLY A 347 7.32 2.20 12.09
N GLU A 348 7.47 2.78 13.27
CA GLU A 348 7.27 2.10 14.55
C GLU A 348 6.44 2.92 15.53
N GLY A 349 5.59 2.23 16.27
CA GLY A 349 4.96 2.75 17.48
C GLY A 349 5.78 2.38 18.71
N LYS A 350 5.30 2.81 19.89
CA LYS A 350 6.00 2.61 21.16
C LYS A 350 6.37 1.14 21.47
N THR A 351 5.53 0.20 21.07
CA THR A 351 5.67 -1.23 21.44
C THR A 351 5.59 -2.19 20.25
N SER A 352 5.51 -1.67 19.03
CA SER A 352 5.17 -2.46 17.85
C SER A 352 5.61 -1.79 16.57
N ASP A 353 5.89 -2.59 15.56
CA ASP A 353 6.18 -2.09 14.21
C ASP A 353 4.87 -1.85 13.46
N ARG A 354 4.85 -0.87 12.56
CA ARG A 354 3.63 -0.45 11.85
C ARG A 354 3.77 -0.55 10.35
N TYR A 355 4.95 -0.27 9.83
CA TYR A 355 5.21 -0.20 8.40
C TYR A 355 6.54 -0.86 8.11
N ILE A 356 6.53 -1.95 7.35
CA ILE A 356 7.71 -2.78 7.10
C ILE A 356 7.83 -3.11 5.62
N TYR A 357 9.07 -3.28 5.16
CA TYR A 357 9.43 -3.54 3.78
C TYR A 357 10.42 -4.70 3.68
N GLY A 358 10.40 -5.42 2.55
CA GLY A 358 11.46 -6.35 2.23
C GLY A 358 11.47 -6.76 0.76
N GLU A 359 12.45 -7.60 0.43
CA GLU A 359 12.66 -8.12 -0.91
C GLU A 359 12.51 -9.64 -0.92
N VAL A 360 12.05 -10.18 -2.04
CA VAL A 360 12.03 -11.62 -2.31
C VAL A 360 12.28 -11.84 -3.80
N GLY A 361 13.25 -12.69 -4.13
CA GLY A 361 13.67 -12.90 -5.52
C GLY A 361 14.06 -11.58 -6.20
N ARG A 362 13.31 -11.18 -7.24
CA ARG A 362 13.51 -9.93 -7.99
C ARG A 362 12.50 -8.84 -7.67
N GLY A 363 11.56 -9.11 -6.77
CA GLY A 363 10.52 -8.18 -6.41
C GLY A 363 10.49 -7.93 -4.92
N GLN A 364 9.44 -7.25 -4.49
CA GLN A 364 9.46 -6.50 -3.24
C GLN A 364 8.07 -6.44 -2.64
N TRP A 365 8.02 -6.32 -1.33
CA TRP A 365 6.78 -6.29 -0.58
C TRP A 365 6.82 -5.24 0.51
N THR A 366 5.65 -4.72 0.85
CA THR A 366 5.45 -3.78 1.97
C THR A 366 4.20 -4.16 2.72
N PHE A 367 4.31 -4.31 4.04
CA PHE A 367 3.19 -4.58 4.93
C PHE A 367 2.94 -3.36 5.83
N TYR A 368 1.68 -2.94 5.92
CA TYR A 368 1.26 -1.76 6.67
C TYR A 368 0.10 -2.09 7.60
N GLY A 369 0.36 -2.01 8.91
CA GLY A 369 -0.57 -2.39 9.96
C GLY A 369 -1.72 -1.40 10.12
N GLY A 370 -2.91 -1.95 10.36
CA GLY A 370 -4.15 -1.20 10.43
C GLY A 370 -4.97 -1.30 9.15
N HIS A 371 -6.13 -0.65 9.15
CA HIS A 371 -7.10 -0.74 8.07
C HIS A 371 -7.32 0.59 7.35
N ASP A 372 -7.87 1.60 8.03
CA ASP A 372 -8.19 2.91 7.46
C ASP A 372 -7.54 4.01 8.31
N PRO A 373 -6.59 4.78 7.75
CA PRO A 373 -5.91 5.87 8.44
C PRO A 373 -6.83 6.94 9.06
N GLU A 374 -7.94 7.25 8.40
CA GLU A 374 -8.89 8.30 8.83
C GLU A 374 -10.23 7.72 9.30
N GLY A 375 -10.33 6.40 9.35
CA GLY A 375 -11.53 5.67 9.71
C GLY A 375 -12.05 6.04 11.09
N ALA A 376 -13.26 6.58 11.13
CA ALA A 376 -14.00 6.83 12.37
C ALA A 376 -14.92 5.65 12.72
N ARG A 377 -15.23 5.48 14.00
CA ARG A 377 -16.25 4.51 14.42
C ARG A 377 -17.64 5.01 14.03
N GLY A 378 -18.45 4.08 13.53
CA GLY A 378 -19.87 4.32 13.33
C GLY A 378 -20.59 4.41 14.67
N GLY A 379 -21.47 5.40 14.83
CA GLY A 379 -22.30 5.56 16.02
C GLY A 379 -23.58 4.74 15.93
N GLY A 380 -23.57 3.51 16.48
CA GLY A 380 -24.77 2.69 16.75
C GLY A 380 -25.43 2.01 15.55
N GLY A 381 -25.90 0.77 15.73
CA GLY A 381 -26.77 0.07 14.77
C GLY A 381 -26.11 -0.98 13.86
N GLY A 382 -25.28 -1.87 14.41
CA GLY A 382 -24.82 -3.07 13.70
C GLY A 382 -23.66 -2.88 12.71
N ASN A 383 -23.47 -1.66 12.18
CA ASN A 383 -22.29 -1.31 11.38
C ASN A 383 -21.23 -0.60 12.25
N PHE A 384 -20.04 -1.19 12.34
CA PHE A 384 -18.98 -0.75 13.26
C PHE A 384 -18.18 0.48 12.78
N ARG A 385 -18.35 0.94 11.53
CA ARG A 385 -17.61 2.05 10.91
C ARG A 385 -18.48 2.84 9.94
N ASN A 386 -18.33 4.17 9.92
CA ASN A 386 -18.86 5.01 8.85
C ASN A 386 -17.84 5.01 7.70
N PRO A 387 -18.26 5.00 6.42
CA PRO A 387 -17.35 5.17 5.30
C PRO A 387 -16.56 6.48 5.44
N THR A 388 -15.26 6.42 5.18
CA THR A 388 -14.39 7.60 5.22
C THR A 388 -14.63 8.47 4.00
N ASP A 389 -14.84 9.77 4.21
CA ASP A 389 -14.90 10.76 3.13
C ASP A 389 -13.56 11.48 3.01
N LEU A 390 -12.75 11.08 2.02
CA LEU A 390 -11.44 11.69 1.78
C LEU A 390 -11.49 13.16 1.37
N ASN A 391 -12.66 13.72 1.01
CA ASN A 391 -12.79 15.17 0.83
C ASN A 391 -12.57 15.94 2.14
N LEU A 392 -12.79 15.30 3.29
CA LEU A 392 -12.52 15.86 4.62
C LEU A 392 -11.07 15.64 5.07
N HIS A 393 -10.33 14.77 4.36
CA HIS A 393 -8.96 14.38 4.71
C HIS A 393 -7.98 14.47 3.51
N PRO A 394 -7.96 15.59 2.74
CA PRO A 394 -7.14 15.71 1.52
C PRO A 394 -5.62 15.68 1.79
N HIS A 395 -5.23 15.80 3.06
CA HIS A 395 -3.85 15.81 3.54
C HIS A 395 -3.52 14.61 4.44
N SER A 396 -4.31 13.51 4.42
CA SER A 396 -4.03 12.40 5.34
C SER A 396 -2.62 11.80 5.12
N PRO A 397 -1.72 11.85 6.13
CA PRO A 397 -0.37 11.32 5.99
C PRO A 397 -0.38 9.78 5.90
N GLY A 398 -1.35 9.10 6.53
CA GLY A 398 -1.46 7.64 6.46
C GLY A 398 -1.89 7.16 5.07
N TYR A 399 -2.80 7.87 4.40
CA TYR A 399 -3.16 7.58 3.01
C TYR A 399 -2.05 7.92 2.02
N ARG A 400 -1.22 8.93 2.30
CA ARG A 400 -0.03 9.19 1.48
C ARG A 400 0.95 8.02 1.46
N LEU A 401 1.13 7.31 2.58
CA LEU A 401 1.99 6.12 2.60
C LEU A 401 1.47 5.03 1.68
N ILE A 402 0.16 4.81 1.62
CA ILE A 402 -0.46 3.90 0.65
C ILE A 402 -0.10 4.34 -0.77
N LEU A 403 -0.28 5.62 -1.11
CA LEU A 403 -0.02 6.13 -2.45
C LEU A 403 1.47 6.13 -2.84
N ASN A 404 2.39 6.22 -1.87
CA ASN A 404 3.82 6.06 -2.15
C ASN A 404 4.13 4.68 -2.77
N ASN A 405 3.44 3.64 -2.30
CA ASN A 405 3.58 2.28 -2.80
C ASN A 405 3.10 2.16 -4.26
N VAL A 406 2.12 2.95 -4.68
CA VAL A 406 1.48 2.88 -6.00
C VAL A 406 2.41 3.39 -7.11
N LEU A 407 3.17 4.46 -6.84
CA LEU A 407 4.10 5.02 -7.83
C LEU A 407 5.42 4.25 -7.91
N PHE A 408 5.76 3.49 -6.87
CA PHE A 408 7.04 2.81 -6.72
C PHE A 408 7.46 1.93 -7.93
N PRO A 409 6.58 1.09 -8.53
CA PRO A 409 6.97 0.26 -9.67
C PRO A 409 7.43 1.07 -10.89
N SER A 410 6.99 2.33 -11.01
CA SER A 410 7.34 3.25 -12.09
C SER A 410 8.76 3.80 -11.95
N ALA A 411 9.43 3.65 -10.79
CA ALA A 411 10.82 4.09 -10.59
C ALA A 411 11.87 3.16 -11.20
N ARG A 412 11.47 1.99 -11.71
CA ARG A 412 12.40 1.01 -12.28
C ARG A 412 12.89 1.50 -13.64
N LYS A 413 14.22 1.55 -13.84
CA LYS A 413 14.83 1.94 -15.11
C LYS A 413 14.28 1.12 -16.27
N LYS A 414 13.93 1.80 -17.38
CA LYS A 414 13.62 1.17 -18.66
C LYS A 414 14.70 0.13 -18.99
N LYS A 415 14.30 -1.13 -19.20
CA LYS A 415 15.20 -2.11 -19.82
C LYS A 415 15.64 -1.52 -21.17
N ARG A 416 16.95 -1.26 -21.32
CA ARG A 416 17.49 -0.86 -22.62
C ARG A 416 17.08 -1.94 -23.61
N LYS A 417 16.41 -1.56 -24.70
CA LYS A 417 16.20 -2.49 -25.81
C LYS A 417 17.59 -2.90 -26.30
N THR A 418 17.95 -4.16 -26.10
CA THR A 418 19.10 -4.79 -26.76
C THR A 418 18.75 -5.09 -28.19
#